data_AF-A0A835LI59-F1
#
_entry.id   AF-A0A835LI59-F1
#
_cell.length_a   1.000
_cell.length_b   1.000
_cell.length_c   1.000
_cell.angle_alpha   90.00
_cell.angle_beta   90.00
_cell.angle_gamma   90.00
#
_symmetry.space_group_name_H-M   'P 1'
#
loop_
_entity.id
_entity.type
_entity.pdbx_description
1 polymer ?
#
loop_
_entity_poly.entity_id
_entity_poly.type
_entity_poly.pdbx_seq_one_letter_code
_entity_poly.pdbx_strand_id
1 'polypeptide(L)' 'MAVVSIIEIVKPDIQIFDNDGALSVSLTKYIGDLLENFVKERGAFTVVASGGSLIKSLRHGLGATDP' A
#
# COMPACT_ATOMS: atom_id res chain seq x y z
N MET A 1 1.22 6.77 -40.25
CA MET A 1 1.76 7.56 -39.14
C MET A 1 1.53 6.75 -37.87
N ALA A 2 2.55 6.04 -37.38
CA ALA A 2 2.41 5.18 -36.21
C ALA A 2 2.53 6.05 -34.95
N VAL A 3 1.48 6.08 -34.14
CA VAL A 3 1.56 6.63 -32.79
C VAL A 3 2.25 5.58 -31.92
N VAL A 4 3.57 5.67 -31.83
CA VAL A 4 4.33 4.97 -30.79
C VAL A 4 4.15 5.80 -29.52
N SER A 5 3.15 5.45 -28.71
CA SER A 5 3.12 5.91 -27.32
C SER A 5 4.34 5.32 -26.63
N ILE A 6 5.34 6.15 -26.41
CA ILE A 6 6.41 5.86 -25.46
C ILE A 6 5.71 5.87 -24.10
N ILE A 7 5.36 4.69 -23.60
CA ILE A 7 5.06 4.51 -22.19
C ILE A 7 6.38 4.84 -21.51
N GLU A 8 6.48 6.02 -20.89
CA GLU A 8 7.52 6.26 -19.91
C GLU A 8 7.39 5.13 -18.90
N ILE A 9 8.32 4.16 -18.92
CA ILE A 9 8.35 3.07 -17.95
C ILE A 9 8.72 3.76 -16.65
N VAL A 10 7.69 4.22 -15.93
CA VAL A 10 7.83 4.87 -14.63
C VAL A 10 8.70 3.96 -13.80
N LYS A 11 9.89 4.46 -13.43
CA LYS A 11 10.83 3.68 -12.64
C LYS A 11 10.14 3.37 -11.31
N PRO A 12 9.96 2.10 -10.92
CA PRO A 12 9.23 1.78 -9.71
C PRO A 12 9.97 2.36 -8.51
N ASP A 13 9.23 2.98 -7.59
CA ASP A 13 9.73 3.29 -6.26
C ASP A 13 9.80 1.98 -5.47
N ILE A 14 11.01 1.45 -5.31
CA ILE A 14 11.25 0.16 -4.67
C ILE A 14 11.74 0.41 -3.25
N GLN A 15 10.95 -0.06 -2.28
CA GLN A 15 11.33 -0.08 -0.88
C GLN A 15 11.67 -1.52 -0.47
N ILE A 16 12.84 -1.70 0.15
CA ILE A 16 13.31 -3.00 0.65
C ILE A 16 13.31 -2.95 2.18
N PHE A 17 12.81 -4.00 2.80
CA PHE A 17 12.71 -4.12 4.26
C PHE A 17 13.45 -5.36 4.74
N ASP A 18 14.08 -5.26 5.91
CA ASP A 18 14.88 -6.35 6.47
C ASP A 18 14.03 -7.51 7.00
N ASN A 19 12.75 -7.25 7.35
CA ASN A 19 11.82 -8.25 7.88
C ASN A 19 10.36 -7.85 7.67
N ASP A 20 9.46 -8.81 7.85
CA ASP A 20 8.01 -8.66 7.67
C ASP A 20 7.39 -7.61 8.62
N GLY A 21 7.93 -7.45 9.83
CA GLY A 21 7.46 -6.45 10.79
C GLY A 21 7.73 -5.02 10.28
N ALA A 22 8.93 -4.77 9.77
CA ALA A 22 9.29 -3.48 9.18
C ALA A 22 8.43 -3.14 7.95
N LEU A 23 8.15 -4.13 7.09
CA LEU A 23 7.22 -3.98 5.97
C LEU A 23 5.81 -3.63 6.48
N SER A 24 5.32 -4.32 7.49
CA SER A 24 3.97 -4.13 8.06
C SER A 24 3.79 -2.72 8.63
N VAL A 25 4.80 -2.23 9.36
CA VAL A 25 4.80 -0.87 9.92
C VAL A 25 4.83 0.19 8.81
N SER A 26 5.71 0.03 7.83
CA SER A 26 5.81 0.97 6.69
C SER A 26 4.52 1.01 5.87
N LEU A 27 3.94 -0.16 5.57
CA LEU A 27 2.70 -0.28 4.83
C LEU A 27 1.51 0.38 5.56
N THR A 28 1.41 0.16 6.87
CA THR A 28 0.35 0.77 7.70
C THR A 28 0.50 2.29 7.75
N LYS A 29 1.73 2.79 7.86
CA LYS A 29 2.01 4.23 7.79
C LYS A 29 1.62 4.82 6.45
N TYR A 30 2.04 4.20 5.34
CA TYR A 30 1.68 4.67 3.99
C TYR A 30 0.17 4.77 3.80
N ILE A 31 -0.57 3.76 4.27
CA ILE A 31 -2.03 3.76 4.23
C ILE A 31 -2.62 4.84 5.16
N GLY A 32 -2.04 5.06 6.34
CA GLY A 32 -2.42 6.12 7.28
C GLY A 32 -2.23 7.52 6.70
N ASP A 33 -1.11 7.76 6.03
CA ASP A 33 -0.79 9.03 5.38
C ASP A 33 -1.74 9.30 4.20
N LEU A 34 -2.10 8.26 3.43
CA LEU A 34 -3.15 8.34 2.40
C LEU A 34 -4.52 8.65 3.01
N LEU A 35 -4.87 7.91 4.07
CA LEU A 35 -6.13 8.00 4.80
C LEU A 35 -6.42 9.42 5.31
N GLU A 36 -5.42 10.09 5.85
CA GLU A 36 -5.59 11.42 6.44
C GLU A 36 -6.21 12.42 5.45
N ASN A 37 -5.89 12.29 4.16
CA ASN A 37 -6.46 13.14 3.11
C ASN A 37 -7.89 12.74 2.74
N PHE A 38 -8.22 11.45 2.72
CA PHE A 38 -9.54 10.97 2.29
C PHE A 38 -10.60 11.00 3.41
N VAL A 39 -10.22 10.73 4.65
CA VAL A 39 -11.15 10.68 5.78
C VAL A 39 -11.72 12.07 6.10
N LYS A 40 -10.91 13.13 5.93
CA LYS A 40 -11.35 14.52 6.12
C LYS A 40 -12.49 14.91 5.18
N GLU A 41 -12.56 14.32 3.99
CA GLU A 41 -13.56 14.67 2.97
C GLU A 41 -14.78 13.73 2.95
N ARG A 42 -14.59 12.43 3.19
CA ARG A 42 -15.63 11.41 2.96
C ARG A 42 -15.95 10.50 4.15
N GLY A 43 -15.22 10.62 5.26
CA GLY A 43 -15.42 9.81 6.47
C GLY A 43 -15.07 8.31 6.32
N ALA A 44 -14.71 7.86 5.12
CA ALA A 44 -14.33 6.48 4.83
C ALA A 44 -13.38 6.41 3.61
N PHE A 45 -12.60 5.33 3.52
CA PHE A 45 -11.78 5.00 2.35
C PHE A 45 -11.80 3.49 2.09
N THR A 46 -11.34 3.08 0.90
CA THR A 46 -11.27 1.66 0.53
C THR A 46 -9.89 1.33 -0.03
N VAL A 47 -9.26 0.29 0.51
CA VAL A 47 -8.02 -0.29 -0.03
C VAL A 47 -8.35 -1.63 -0.65
N VAL A 48 -7.85 -1.84 -1.87
CA VAL A 48 -7.86 -3.15 -2.51
C VAL A 48 -6.46 -3.71 -2.42
N ALA A 49 -6.27 -4.71 -1.55
CA ALA A 49 -5.02 -5.43 -1.44
C ALA A 49 -5.08 -6.70 -2.29
N SER A 50 -4.00 -6.98 -3.02
CA SER A 50 -3.78 -8.33 -3.54
C SER A 50 -3.61 -9.30 -2.37
N GLY A 51 -4.10 -10.54 -2.52
CA GLY A 51 -4.00 -11.56 -1.47
C GLY A 51 -2.56 -12.03 -1.18
N GLY A 52 -2.43 -13.21 -0.57
CA GLY A 52 -1.12 -13.81 -0.30
C GLY A 52 -0.44 -13.26 0.95
N SER A 53 0.86 -12.95 0.86
CA SER A 53 1.64 -12.42 2.00
C SER A 53 1.32 -10.97 2.32
N LEU A 54 0.91 -10.16 1.32
CA LEU A 54 0.68 -8.73 1.49
C LEU A 54 -0.47 -8.44 2.47
N ILE A 55 -1.56 -9.20 2.39
CA ILE A 55 -2.69 -9.06 3.33
C ILE A 55 -2.30 -9.47 4.76
N LYS A 56 -1.35 -10.39 4.92
CA LYS A 56 -0.85 -10.78 6.25
C LYS A 56 -0.04 -9.66 6.88
N SER A 57 0.87 -9.03 6.12
CA SER A 57 1.62 -7.87 6.57
C SER A 57 0.70 -6.69 6.93
N LEU A 58 -0.34 -6.47 6.12
CA LEU A 58 -1.33 -5.43 6.39
C LEU A 58 -2.13 -5.70 7.68
N ARG A 59 -2.62 -6.93 7.86
CA ARG A 59 -3.35 -7.31 9.08
C ARG A 59 -2.50 -7.18 10.34
N HIS A 60 -1.26 -7.65 10.27
CA HIS A 60 -0.30 -7.55 11.36
C HIS A 60 -0.04 -6.09 11.76
N GLY A 61 0.16 -5.21 10.78
CA GLY A 61 0.40 -3.79 11.02
C GLY A 61 -0.81 -3.01 11.56
N LEU A 62 -2.03 -3.43 11.20
CA LEU A 62 -3.28 -2.82 11.70
C LEU A 62 -3.71 -3.33 13.09
N GLY A 63 -2.92 -4.22 13.71
CA GLY A 63 -3.32 -4.87 14.97
C GLY A 63 -4.53 -5.78 14.82
N ALA A 64 -4.93 -6.11 13.59
CA ALA A 64 -5.96 -7.08 13.30
C ALA A 64 -5.32 -8.48 13.38
N THR A 65 -5.37 -9.09 14.57
CA THR A 65 -4.94 -10.46 14.76
C THR A 65 -5.88 -11.41 13.99
N ASP A 66 -5.33 -12.34 13.22
CA ASP A 66 -6.10 -13.51 12.76
C ASP A 66 -6.73 -14.18 14.01
N PRO A 67 -8.00 -14.64 13.97
CA PRO A 67 -8.54 -15.49 15.03
C PRO A 67 -7.76 -16.81 15.16
#